data_AF-A0A7W7K7U5-F1
#
_entry.id   AF-A0A7W7K7U5-F1
#
_cell.length_a   1.000
_cell.length_b   1.000
_cell.length_c   1.000
_cell.angle_alpha   90.00
_cell.angle_beta   90.00
_cell.angle_gamma   90.00
#
_symmetry.space_group_name_H-M   'P 1'
#
loop_
_entity.id
_entity.type
_entity.pdbx_description
1 polymer ?
#
loop_
_entity_poly.entity_id
_entity_poly.type
_entity_poly.pdbx_seq_one_letter_code
_entity_poly.pdbx_strand_id
1 'polypeptide(L)' 'MVVLTDRGTLSTAYERMPQADGTRRWSLSRTQEADAPLAFGEYLERRKDQDPDLWIVELDVRNGERFIEELSPG' A
#
# COMPACT_ATOMS: atom_id res chain seq x y z
N MET A 1 1.52 2.09 6.38
CA MET A 1 1.26 1.73 4.98
C MET A 1 -0.02 2.38 4.51
N VAL A 2 -0.17 2.55 3.20
CA VAL A 2 -1.38 3.09 2.56
C VAL A 2 -1.97 2.03 1.64
N VAL A 3 -3.27 1.81 1.72
CA VAL A 3 -4.05 0.98 0.80
C VAL A 3 -4.87 1.91 -0.06
N LEU A 4 -4.70 1.83 -1.38
CA LEU A 4 -5.49 2.57 -2.35
C LEU A 4 -6.60 1.66 -2.86
N THR A 5 -7.81 2.18 -2.84
CA THR A 5 -9.00 1.53 -3.38
C THR A 5 -9.68 2.48 -4.35
N ASP A 6 -10.24 1.94 -5.43
CA ASP A 6 -11.15 2.66 -6.32
C ASP A 6 -12.32 1.72 -6.67
N ARG A 7 -13.50 2.29 -6.84
CA ARG A 7 -14.72 1.51 -7.02
C ARG A 7 -14.63 0.64 -8.27
N GLY A 8 -14.71 -0.66 -8.06
CA GLY A 8 -14.68 -1.66 -9.13
C GLY A 8 -13.28 -1.98 -9.65
N THR A 9 -12.22 -1.52 -8.98
CA THR A 9 -10.83 -1.87 -9.29
C THR A 9 -10.21 -2.72 -8.18
N LEU A 10 -9.05 -3.30 -8.48
CA LEU A 10 -8.27 -4.06 -7.52
C LEU A 10 -7.46 -3.11 -6.64
N SER A 11 -7.43 -3.39 -5.34
CA SER A 11 -6.74 -2.57 -4.35
C SER A 11 -5.22 -2.71 -4.44
N THR A 12 -4.48 -1.68 -4.08
CA THR A 12 -3.00 -1.71 -4.02
C THR A 12 -2.48 -1.21 -2.68
N ALA A 13 -1.43 -1.83 -2.15
CA ALA A 13 -0.81 -1.48 -0.89
C ALA A 13 0.60 -0.93 -1.14
N TYR A 14 0.88 0.24 -0.59
CA TYR A 14 2.16 0.92 -0.63
C TYR A 14 2.77 1.10 0.76
N GLU A 15 4.08 0.92 0.85
CA GLU A 15 4.86 1.12 2.07
C GLU A 15 5.97 2.15 1.86
N ARG A 16 6.28 2.90 2.91
CA ARG A 16 7.34 3.91 2.87
C ARG A 16 8.65 3.29 3.35
N MET A 17 9.43 2.79 2.40
CA MET A 17 10.62 1.98 2.65
C MET A 17 11.88 2.83 2.72
N PRO A 18 12.78 2.59 3.69
CA PRO A 18 14.08 3.24 3.73
C PRO A 18 14.92 2.87 2.51
N GLN A 19 15.71 3.83 2.05
CA GLN A 19 16.60 3.69 0.91
C GLN A 19 18.06 3.76 1.39
N ALA A 20 18.99 3.29 0.55
CA ALA A 20 20.42 3.29 0.88
C ALA A 20 21.00 4.69 1.07
N ASP A 21 20.40 5.70 0.45
CA ASP A 21 20.75 7.12 0.59
C ASP A 21 20.16 7.80 1.83
N GLY A 22 19.45 7.04 2.69
CA GLY A 22 18.81 7.53 3.90
C GLY A 22 17.44 8.18 3.67
N THR A 23 17.00 8.32 2.42
CA THR A 23 15.63 8.76 2.11
C THR A 23 14.62 7.66 2.41
N ARG A 24 13.33 8.00 2.37
CA ARG A 24 12.26 7.01 2.38
C ARG A 24 11.37 7.24 1.17
N ARG A 25 11.17 6.19 0.38
CA ARG A 25 10.33 6.23 -0.81
C ARG A 25 9.14 5.31 -0.66
N TRP A 26 8.03 5.69 -1.25
CA TRP A 26 6.91 4.77 -1.38
C TRP A 26 7.29 3.63 -2.34
N SER A 27 6.86 2.41 -2.03
CA SER A 27 7.10 1.21 -2.83
C SER A 27 5.83 0.37 -2.83
N LEU A 28 5.49 -0.20 -4.00
CA LEU A 28 4.38 -1.12 -4.13
C LEU A 28 4.73 -2.43 -3.40
N SER A 29 3.96 -2.77 -2.38
CA SER A 29 4.18 -3.99 -1.58
C SER A 29 3.25 -5.12 -1.98
N ARG A 30 2.00 -4.82 -2.37
CA ARG A 30 1.01 -5.82 -2.80
C ARG A 30 -0.04 -5.20 -3.71
N THR A 31 -0.49 -5.96 -4.70
CA THR A 31 -1.71 -5.69 -5.47
C THR A 31 -2.71 -6.79 -5.18
N GLN A 32 -3.99 -6.45 -5.03
CA GLN A 32 -5.07 -7.41 -4.89
C GLN A 32 -5.22 -8.18 -6.21
N GLU A 33 -5.46 -9.48 -6.11
CA GLU A 33 -5.60 -10.36 -7.26
C GLU A 33 -7.07 -10.81 -7.34
N ALA A 34 -7.67 -10.75 -8.53
CA ALA A 34 -9.10 -11.02 -8.70
C ALA A 34 -9.47 -12.50 -8.47
N ASP A 35 -8.53 -13.40 -8.70
CA ASP A 35 -8.64 -14.85 -8.49
C ASP A 35 -8.30 -15.29 -7.07
N ALA A 36 -7.80 -14.39 -6.22
CA ALA A 36 -7.45 -14.65 -4.83
C ALA A 36 -7.95 -13.52 -3.89
N PRO A 37 -9.27 -13.31 -3.77
CA PRO A 37 -9.84 -12.14 -3.09
C PRO A 37 -9.48 -12.01 -1.61
N LEU A 38 -9.18 -13.13 -0.92
CA LEU A 38 -8.81 -13.16 0.50
C LEU A 38 -7.32 -12.86 0.73
N ALA A 39 -6.45 -13.17 -0.22
CA ALA A 39 -5.00 -13.11 -0.04
C ALA A 39 -4.50 -11.69 0.29
N PHE A 40 -5.20 -10.67 -0.20
CA PHE A 40 -4.87 -9.27 0.09
C PHE A 40 -5.16 -8.93 1.55
N GLY A 41 -6.32 -9.33 2.08
CA GLY A 41 -6.66 -9.13 3.50
C GLY A 41 -5.73 -9.90 4.44
N GLU A 42 -5.41 -11.15 4.10
CA GLU A 42 -4.44 -11.97 4.85
C GLU A 42 -3.03 -11.35 4.85
N TYR A 43 -2.63 -10.72 3.74
CA TYR A 43 -1.39 -9.95 3.69
C TYR A 43 -1.41 -8.76 4.66
N LEU A 44 -2.51 -8.00 4.74
CA LEU A 44 -2.64 -6.86 5.65
C LEU A 44 -2.63 -7.29 7.12
N GLU A 45 -3.34 -8.37 7.48
CA GLU A 45 -3.31 -8.91 8.84
C GLU A 45 -1.91 -9.38 9.24
N ARG A 46 -1.20 -10.09 8.34
CA ARG A 46 0.19 -10.46 8.59
C ARG A 46 1.09 -9.24 8.80
N ARG A 47 0.85 -8.12 8.10
CA ARG A 47 1.63 -6.88 8.29
C ARG A 47 1.39 -6.26 9.67
N LYS A 48 0.14 -6.26 10.14
CA LYS A 48 -0.21 -5.81 11.50
C LYS A 48 0.46 -6.67 12.57
N ASP A 49 0.48 -8.00 12.39
CA ASP A 49 1.11 -8.92 13.34
C ASP A 49 2.64 -8.76 13.40
N GLN A 50 3.26 -8.43 12.27
CA GLN A 50 4.72 -8.22 12.17
C GLN A 50 5.19 -6.91 12.80
N ASP A 51 4.36 -5.87 12.75
CA ASP A 51 4.70 -4.53 13.24
C ASP A 51 3.47 -3.94 13.96
N PRO A 52 3.37 -4.13 15.29
CA PRO A 52 2.24 -3.64 16.08
C PRO A 52 2.07 -2.10 16.04
N ASP A 53 3.13 -1.37 15.70
CA ASP A 53 3.09 0.09 15.56
C ASP A 53 2.74 0.54 14.13
N LEU A 54 2.50 -0.41 13.21
CA LEU A 54 2.12 -0.12 11.83
C LEU A 54 0.70 0.42 11.73
N TRP A 55 0.59 1.61 11.15
CA TRP A 55 -0.70 2.15 10.74
C TRP A 55 -1.03 1.69 9.32
N ILE A 56 -2.24 1.18 9.10
CA ILE A 56 -2.81 0.93 7.77
C ILE A 56 -3.87 2.01 7.51
N VAL A 57 -3.66 2.83 6.48
CA VAL A 57 -4.61 3.88 6.07
C VAL A 57 -5.19 3.50 4.72
N GLU A 58 -6.52 3.35 4.63
CA GLU A 58 -7.22 3.13 3.37
C GLU A 58 -7.67 4.47 2.76
N LEU A 59 -7.42 4.65 1.47
CA LEU A 59 -7.86 5.79 0.68
C LEU A 59 -8.71 5.31 -0.50
N ASP A 60 -10.03 5.51 -0.38
CA ASP A 60 -11.00 5.30 -1.47
C ASP A 60 -11.08 6.56 -2.32
N VAL A 61 -10.23 6.63 -3.35
CA VAL A 61 -10.11 7.79 -4.24
C VAL A 61 -9.77 7.33 -5.66
N ARG A 62 -10.37 7.99 -6.65
CA ARG A 62 -10.01 7.77 -8.06
C ARG A 62 -8.57 8.18 -8.33
N ASN A 63 -7.83 7.33 -9.06
CA ASN A 63 -6.43 7.55 -9.42
C ASN A 63 -5.53 7.85 -8.20
N GLY A 64 -5.72 7.12 -7.10
CA GLY A 64 -4.99 7.32 -5.86
C GLY A 64 -3.47 7.22 -6.01
N GLU A 65 -2.96 6.51 -7.02
CA GLU A 65 -1.52 6.35 -7.25
C GLU A 65 -0.80 7.68 -7.47
N ARG A 66 -1.51 8.71 -7.96
CA ARG A 66 -0.94 10.06 -8.13
C ARG A 66 -0.41 10.65 -6.83
N PHE A 67 -1.07 10.39 -5.70
CA PHE A 67 -0.59 10.86 -4.40
C PHE A 67 0.72 10.18 -3.99
N ILE A 68 0.93 8.93 -4.41
CA ILE A 68 2.15 8.19 -4.13
C ILE A 68 3.33 8.77 -4.91
N GLU A 69 3.10 9.09 -6.19
CA GLU A 69 4.08 9.74 -7.07
C GLU A 69 4.45 11.14 -6.55
N GLU A 70 3.47 11.95 -6.20
CA GLU A 70 3.69 13.32 -5.67
C GLU A 70 4.45 13.31 -4.34
N LEU A 71 4.28 12.27 -3.51
CA LEU A 71 4.96 12.13 -2.21
C LEU A 71 6.30 11.37 -2.29
N SER A 72 6.68 10.86 -3.47
CA SER A 72 8.01 10.28 -3.74
C SER A 72 8.63 10.89 -5.00
N PRO A 73 8.89 12.22 -5.02
CA PRO A 73 9.63 12.80 -6.13
C PRO A 73 11.01 12.13 -6.23
N GLY A 74 11.38 11.77 -7.47
CA GLY A 74 12.62 11.07 -7.79
C GLY A 74 13.89 11.85 -7.46
#